data_AF-A0A7X4DX30-F1
#
_entry.id   AF-A0A7X4DX30-F1
#
_cell.length_a   1.000
_cell.length_b   1.000
_cell.length_c   1.000
_cell.angle_alpha   90.00
_cell.angle_beta   90.00
_cell.angle_gamma   90.00
#
_symmetry.space_group_name_H-M   'P 1'
#
loop_
_entity.id
_entity.type
_entity.pdbx_description
1 polymer ?
#
loop_
_entity_poly.entity_id
_entity_poly.type
_entity_poly.pdbx_seq_one_letter_code
_entity_poly.pdbx_strand_id
1 'polypeptide(L)'
;MEVVSPRVVELTVGGLIPFGSTLHVSAGSFSGPDEEVTVTVTSEFTELGVVLAGGVFIFGDLSLVEPRAPEAPTPDDRNPAIVRTALEKHLEKREASPGVREAAMLLYDGMDLEIVPSPKVRAALAALAGTFADAAVRSLLGRDNCTGDPAAFIGFQEPPGDSELAARVTYDDEGRRVVSIRPDLEAAPFELLMPLVAHEAIHCDRLDSLDEEIVASAIDIYLYIHLLLSQPELARDTSPLARNFNIEALAMLNSGRQTPESIGILASPHGREVLPESGVSHRSFAELIAASYVDTADASAPAEAVAQQYLDALARAVGAPLGSAIDLDYVDSLLGRATPFETISNLLGVFELVPG
;
A
#
# COMPACT_ATOMS: atom_id res chain seq x y z
N MET A 1 -7.46 -53.74 38.70
CA MET A 1 -6.99 -52.79 37.67
C MET A 1 -7.94 -51.62 37.69
N GLU A 2 -7.58 -50.54 38.39
CA GLU A 2 -8.30 -49.27 38.24
C GLU A 2 -7.85 -48.66 36.92
N VAL A 3 -8.80 -48.52 35.99
CA VAL A 3 -8.60 -47.68 34.82
C VAL A 3 -8.73 -46.25 35.33
N VAL A 4 -7.60 -45.61 35.61
CA VAL A 4 -7.55 -44.18 35.86
C VAL A 4 -7.80 -43.51 34.51
N SER A 5 -9.00 -42.99 34.29
CA SER A 5 -9.28 -42.16 33.12
C SER A 5 -8.35 -40.95 33.13
N PRO A 6 -7.71 -40.59 32.01
CA PRO A 6 -6.92 -39.37 31.94
C PRO A 6 -7.82 -38.17 32.23
N ARG A 7 -7.46 -37.38 33.25
CA ARG A 7 -8.09 -36.07 33.48
C ARG A 7 -7.60 -35.14 32.38
N VAL A 8 -8.51 -34.76 31.49
CA VAL A 8 -8.23 -33.76 30.46
C VAL A 8 -8.43 -32.38 31.08
N VAL A 9 -7.42 -31.51 30.93
CA VAL A 9 -7.52 -30.10 31.26
C VAL A 9 -7.72 -29.35 29.97
N GLU A 10 -8.87 -28.70 29.83
CA GLU A 10 -9.15 -27.81 28.72
C GLU A 10 -8.77 -26.39 29.14
N LEU A 11 -7.75 -25.83 28.49
CA LEU A 11 -7.34 -24.44 28.65
C LEU A 11 -8.04 -23.62 27.58
N THR A 12 -9.05 -22.86 27.97
CA THR A 12 -9.65 -21.85 27.09
C THR A 12 -8.90 -20.54 27.29
N VAL A 13 -8.24 -20.07 26.24
CA VAL A 13 -7.47 -18.82 26.24
C VAL A 13 -8.27 -17.76 25.49
N GLY A 14 -8.38 -16.56 26.07
CA GLY A 14 -9.11 -15.44 25.47
C GLY A 14 -8.32 -14.65 24.42
N GLY A 15 -7.10 -15.09 24.11
CA GLY A 15 -6.17 -14.43 23.19
C GLY A 15 -5.05 -15.36 22.76
N LEU A 16 -4.23 -14.89 21.82
CA LEU A 16 -3.11 -15.66 21.27
C LEU A 16 -1.94 -15.69 22.25
N ILE A 17 -1.24 -16.83 22.29
CA ILE A 17 -0.11 -17.08 23.20
C ILE A 17 1.16 -17.27 22.36
N PRO A 18 2.26 -16.52 22.62
CA PRO A 18 3.50 -16.68 21.89
C PRO A 18 4.14 -18.06 22.10
N PHE A 19 4.86 -18.56 21.09
CA PHE A 19 5.71 -19.73 21.19
C PHE A 19 6.74 -19.56 22.31
N GLY A 20 6.90 -20.58 23.14
CA GLY A 20 7.83 -20.54 24.29
C GLY A 20 7.25 -19.90 25.55
N SER A 21 5.99 -19.44 25.50
CA SER A 21 5.29 -18.99 26.70
C SER A 21 5.16 -20.14 27.72
N THR A 22 5.36 -19.80 28.98
CA THR A 22 5.18 -20.72 30.10
C THR A 22 3.88 -20.38 30.82
N LEU A 23 2.93 -21.32 30.83
CA LEU A 23 1.73 -21.19 31.65
C LEU A 23 1.99 -21.85 33.01
N HIS A 24 1.93 -21.03 34.06
CA HIS A 24 1.95 -21.52 35.44
C HIS A 24 0.52 -21.80 35.88
N VAL A 25 0.18 -23.07 36.06
CA VAL A 25 -1.14 -23.49 36.54
C VAL A 25 -1.01 -23.88 38.00
N SER A 26 -1.68 -23.16 38.90
CA SER A 26 -1.65 -23.46 40.33
C SER A 26 -2.56 -24.66 40.65
N ALA A 27 -2.02 -25.65 41.35
CA ALA A 27 -2.68 -26.91 41.66
C ALA A 27 -3.88 -26.80 42.63
N GLY A 28 -4.24 -25.60 43.10
CA GLY A 28 -5.44 -25.40 43.92
C GLY A 28 -6.74 -25.90 43.26
N SER A 29 -6.75 -26.02 41.93
CA SER A 29 -7.85 -26.58 41.13
C SER A 29 -7.73 -28.08 40.86
N PHE A 30 -6.59 -28.69 41.18
CA PHE A 30 -6.25 -30.09 40.92
C PHE A 30 -5.95 -30.80 42.24
N SER A 31 -6.99 -31.12 43.01
CA SER A 31 -6.95 -31.90 44.27
C SER A 31 -5.69 -32.76 44.51
N GLY A 32 -4.68 -32.16 45.14
CA GLY A 32 -3.39 -32.74 45.54
C GLY A 32 -2.46 -31.63 46.08
N PRO A 33 -1.62 -31.89 47.11
CA PRO A 33 -0.80 -30.85 47.71
C PRO A 33 0.34 -30.40 46.78
N ASP A 34 0.35 -29.11 46.44
CA ASP A 34 1.50 -28.32 46.00
C ASP A 34 2.41 -28.89 44.89
N GLU A 35 1.86 -29.56 43.87
CA GLU A 35 2.60 -29.85 42.64
C GLU A 35 2.42 -28.72 41.61
N GLU A 36 3.48 -27.96 41.35
CA GLU A 36 3.49 -27.00 40.24
C GLU A 36 3.55 -27.74 38.91
N VAL A 37 2.53 -27.56 38.07
CA VAL A 37 2.54 -28.10 36.70
C VAL A 37 2.97 -26.98 35.77
N THR A 38 4.19 -27.09 35.24
CA THR A 38 4.68 -26.22 34.16
C THR A 38 4.23 -26.81 32.83
N VAL A 39 3.40 -26.07 32.09
CA VAL A 39 3.04 -26.42 30.72
C VAL A 39 3.73 -25.45 29.78
N THR A 40 4.61 -25.97 28.92
CA THR A 40 5.15 -25.19 27.80
C THR A 40 4.12 -25.18 26.67
N VAL A 41 3.66 -24.00 26.29
CA VAL A 41 2.75 -23.84 25.15
C VAL A 41 3.57 -23.85 23.87
N THR A 42 3.29 -24.83 23.01
CA THR A 42 3.74 -24.80 21.61
C THR A 42 2.69 -24.04 20.81
N SER A 43 3.06 -22.85 20.35
CA SER A 43 2.26 -22.01 19.45
C SER A 43 3.00 -21.86 18.12
N GLU A 44 2.28 -21.62 17.04
CA GLU A 44 2.89 -21.23 15.76
C GLU A 44 3.26 -19.74 15.72
N PHE A 45 2.75 -18.96 16.67
CA PHE A 45 2.91 -17.51 16.71
C PHE A 45 4.17 -17.10 17.47
N THR A 46 5.00 -16.24 16.88
CA THR A 46 6.07 -15.55 17.61
C THR A 46 5.47 -14.48 18.54
N GLU A 47 6.27 -13.89 19.44
CA GLU A 47 5.81 -12.74 20.26
C GLU A 47 5.30 -11.59 19.38
N LEU A 48 6.04 -11.29 18.30
CA LEU A 48 5.62 -10.33 17.29
C LEU A 48 4.35 -10.77 16.55
N GLY A 49 4.22 -12.06 16.22
CA GLY A 49 2.99 -12.63 15.66
C GLY A 49 1.78 -12.38 16.55
N VAL A 50 1.91 -12.55 17.87
CA VAL A 50 0.82 -12.26 18.81
C VAL A 50 0.47 -10.78 18.89
N VAL A 51 1.46 -9.88 18.85
CA VAL A 51 1.22 -8.43 18.83
C VAL A 51 0.47 -8.03 17.56
N LEU A 52 0.96 -8.48 16.41
CA LEU A 52 0.31 -8.27 15.10
C LEU A 52 -1.11 -8.82 15.11
N ALA A 53 -1.28 -9.98 15.75
CA ALA A 53 -2.55 -10.64 15.75
C ALA A 53 -3.59 -10.11 16.73
N GLY A 54 -3.16 -9.43 17.78
CA GLY A 54 -4.01 -8.99 18.87
C GLY A 54 -4.18 -7.47 18.98
N GLY A 55 -3.42 -6.69 18.22
CA GLY A 55 -3.27 -5.24 18.34
C GLY A 55 -3.78 -4.47 17.13
N VAL A 56 -4.21 -3.23 17.38
CA VAL A 56 -4.18 -2.18 16.34
C VAL A 56 -2.94 -1.34 16.62
N PHE A 57 -2.32 -0.83 15.56
CA PHE A 57 -1.15 0.02 15.66
C PHE A 57 -1.54 1.49 15.59
N ILE A 58 -0.75 2.32 16.27
CA ILE A 58 -0.76 3.78 16.16
C ILE A 58 0.67 4.27 15.91
N PHE A 59 0.82 5.50 15.42
CA PHE A 59 2.13 6.13 15.27
C PHE A 59 2.73 6.46 16.64
N GLY A 60 3.93 5.95 16.92
CA GLY A 60 4.72 6.37 18.07
C GLY A 60 5.33 7.77 17.89
N ASP A 61 5.58 8.17 16.64
CA ASP A 61 5.97 9.53 16.25
C ASP A 61 4.89 10.17 15.36
N LEU A 62 4.10 11.07 15.94
CA LEU A 62 3.06 11.80 15.21
C LEU A 62 3.62 12.73 14.14
N SER A 63 4.93 13.05 14.16
CA SER A 63 5.54 13.90 13.13
C SER A 63 5.40 13.32 11.71
N LEU A 64 5.21 12.00 11.59
CA LEU A 64 4.96 11.28 10.33
C LEU A 64 3.59 11.59 9.71
N VAL A 65 2.63 12.09 10.49
CA VAL A 65 1.25 12.35 10.05
C VAL A 65 0.73 13.75 10.40
N GLU A 66 1.54 14.55 11.09
CA GLU A 66 1.25 15.96 11.32
C GLU A 66 1.19 16.73 9.99
N PRO A 67 0.14 17.55 9.75
CA PRO A 67 0.10 18.42 8.59
C PRO A 67 1.30 19.37 8.58
N ARG A 68 1.98 19.46 7.43
CA ARG A 68 3.08 20.39 7.19
C ARG A 68 2.75 21.29 6.01
N ALA A 69 3.31 22.50 6.02
CA ALA A 69 3.19 23.39 4.89
C ALA A 69 3.91 22.77 3.67
N PRO A 70 3.29 22.71 2.48
CA PRO A 70 3.98 22.21 1.30
C PRO A 70 5.23 23.02 1.02
N GLU A 71 6.31 22.32 0.65
CA GLU A 71 7.53 22.96 0.20
C GLU A 71 7.35 23.50 -1.22
N ALA A 72 8.04 24.59 -1.55
CA ALA A 72 8.04 25.12 -2.90
C ALA A 72 9.04 24.31 -3.76
N PRO A 73 8.73 24.02 -5.03
CA PRO A 73 9.65 23.34 -5.92
C PRO A 73 10.92 24.18 -6.14
N THR A 74 12.05 23.49 -6.17
CA THR A 74 13.38 24.06 -6.38
C THR A 74 13.80 24.01 -7.85
N PRO A 75 14.87 24.71 -8.26
CA PRO A 75 15.43 24.55 -9.60
C PRO A 75 15.89 23.12 -9.92
N ASP A 76 16.30 22.35 -8.90
CA ASP A 76 16.78 20.98 -9.07
C ASP A 76 15.65 20.02 -9.43
N ASP A 77 14.44 20.26 -8.89
CA ASP A 77 13.21 19.54 -9.22
C ASP A 77 12.84 19.65 -10.71
N ARG A 78 13.27 20.73 -11.35
CA ARG A 78 13.03 21.02 -12.77
C ARG A 78 14.22 20.71 -13.66
N ASN A 79 15.32 20.23 -13.10
CA ASN A 79 16.55 19.95 -13.85
C ASN A 79 16.60 18.48 -14.30
N PRO A 80 16.48 18.18 -15.61
CA PRO A 80 16.45 16.81 -16.09
C PRO A 80 17.73 16.02 -15.76
N ALA A 81 18.90 16.65 -15.75
CA ALA A 81 20.15 15.93 -15.45
C ALA A 81 20.23 15.50 -13.98
N ILE A 82 19.75 16.33 -13.06
CA ILE A 82 19.71 16.02 -11.63
C ILE A 82 18.70 14.91 -11.37
N VAL A 83 17.48 15.06 -11.89
CA VAL A 83 16.42 14.06 -11.72
C VAL A 83 16.78 12.72 -12.37
N ARG A 84 17.44 12.73 -13.54
CA ARG A 84 17.97 11.51 -14.16
C ARG A 84 19.00 10.79 -13.28
N THR A 85 19.88 11.55 -12.63
CA THR A 85 20.86 10.99 -11.68
C THR A 85 20.17 10.40 -10.45
N ALA A 86 19.10 11.06 -9.96
CA ALA A 86 18.28 10.54 -8.87
C ALA A 86 17.56 9.24 -9.26
N LEU A 87 17.03 9.14 -10.48
CA LEU A 87 16.45 7.91 -11.03
C LEU A 87 17.46 6.76 -11.06
N GLU A 88 18.68 6.99 -11.54
CA GLU A 88 19.74 5.98 -11.56
C GLU A 88 20.04 5.46 -10.15
N LYS A 89 20.21 6.38 -9.18
CA LYS A 89 20.44 6.04 -7.77
C LYS A 89 19.27 5.28 -7.16
N HIS A 90 18.04 5.64 -7.48
CA HIS A 90 16.84 4.92 -7.03
C HIS A 90 16.84 3.47 -7.52
N LEU A 91 17.12 3.26 -8.82
CA LEU A 91 17.18 1.93 -9.41
C LEU A 91 18.34 1.09 -8.82
N GLU A 92 19.44 1.73 -8.42
CA GLU A 92 20.51 1.10 -7.64
C GLU A 92 20.05 0.67 -6.25
N LYS A 93 19.40 1.55 -5.49
CA LYS A 93 18.88 1.24 -4.14
C LYS A 93 17.86 0.10 -4.14
N ARG A 94 17.05 0.01 -5.20
CA ARG A 94 16.09 -1.09 -5.40
C ARG A 94 16.73 -2.39 -5.91
N GLU A 95 18.04 -2.41 -6.10
CA GLU A 95 18.77 -3.54 -6.65
C GLU A 95 18.22 -4.01 -8.00
N ALA A 96 17.70 -3.08 -8.82
CA ALA A 96 17.11 -3.41 -10.12
C ALA A 96 18.15 -4.11 -11.01
N SER A 97 17.71 -5.12 -11.76
CA SER A 97 18.60 -5.84 -12.68
C SER A 97 19.18 -4.88 -13.76
N PRO A 98 20.35 -5.18 -14.34
CA PRO A 98 20.95 -4.32 -15.38
C PRO A 98 20.01 -4.01 -16.54
N GLY A 99 19.21 -4.99 -16.99
CA GLY A 99 18.24 -4.78 -18.07
C GLY A 99 17.08 -3.87 -17.68
N VAL A 100 16.60 -3.96 -16.43
CA VAL A 100 15.56 -3.04 -15.91
C VAL A 100 16.13 -1.62 -15.81
N ARG A 101 17.36 -1.46 -15.34
CA ARG A 101 18.02 -0.15 -15.28
C ARG A 101 18.15 0.47 -16.66
N GLU A 102 18.67 -0.27 -17.62
CA GLU A 102 18.81 0.20 -19.00
C GLU A 102 17.45 0.60 -19.59
N ALA A 103 16.42 -0.24 -19.44
CA ALA A 103 15.08 0.05 -19.93
C ALA A 103 14.48 1.32 -19.28
N ALA A 104 14.61 1.49 -17.96
CA ALA A 104 14.12 2.65 -17.24
C ALA A 104 14.83 3.94 -17.70
N MET A 105 16.15 3.91 -17.85
CA MET A 105 16.91 5.09 -18.31
C MET A 105 16.57 5.45 -19.76
N LEU A 106 16.45 4.46 -20.66
CA LEU A 106 16.01 4.68 -22.04
C LEU A 106 14.60 5.27 -22.10
N LEU A 107 13.70 4.77 -21.25
CA LEU A 107 12.34 5.27 -21.16
C LEU A 107 12.33 6.74 -20.69
N TYR A 108 13.05 7.08 -19.62
CA TYR A 108 13.18 8.47 -19.15
C TYR A 108 13.71 9.43 -20.22
N ASP A 109 14.79 9.02 -20.91
CA ASP A 109 15.47 9.82 -21.92
C ASP A 109 14.63 9.96 -23.21
N GLY A 110 13.73 9.02 -23.48
CA GLY A 110 12.92 8.94 -24.70
C GLY A 110 11.47 9.42 -24.57
N MET A 111 10.98 9.75 -23.38
CA MET A 111 9.61 10.27 -23.19
C MET A 111 9.40 11.60 -23.92
N ASP A 112 8.24 11.74 -24.58
CA ASP A 112 7.83 12.96 -25.25
C ASP A 112 7.62 14.09 -24.23
N LEU A 113 8.32 15.21 -24.44
CA LEU A 113 8.29 16.37 -23.54
C LEU A 113 7.00 17.19 -23.66
N GLU A 114 6.22 17.02 -24.72
CA GLU A 114 4.89 17.62 -24.84
C GLU A 114 3.87 16.85 -24.00
N ILE A 115 4.02 15.52 -23.90
CA ILE A 115 3.14 14.67 -23.09
C ILE A 115 3.56 14.70 -21.61
N VAL A 116 4.84 14.53 -21.31
CA VAL A 116 5.36 14.47 -19.92
C VAL A 116 6.47 15.51 -19.73
N PRO A 117 6.14 16.81 -19.61
CA PRO A 117 7.13 17.88 -19.57
C PRO A 117 8.02 17.82 -18.33
N SER A 118 7.45 17.43 -17.18
CA SER A 118 8.16 17.41 -15.91
C SER A 118 9.20 16.29 -15.84
N PRO A 119 10.49 16.59 -15.56
CA PRO A 119 11.48 15.55 -15.37
C PRO A 119 11.13 14.62 -14.19
N LYS A 120 10.48 15.10 -13.11
CA LYS A 120 10.10 14.23 -11.99
C LYS A 120 8.99 13.26 -12.33
N VAL A 121 7.98 13.69 -13.10
CA VAL A 121 6.93 12.78 -13.58
C VAL A 121 7.51 11.75 -14.55
N ARG A 122 8.45 12.14 -15.41
CA ARG A 122 9.19 11.19 -16.25
C ARG A 122 10.00 10.18 -15.43
N ALA A 123 10.65 10.62 -14.35
CA ALA A 123 11.38 9.71 -13.46
C ALA A 123 10.45 8.77 -12.73
N ALA A 124 9.29 9.24 -12.24
CA ALA A 124 8.29 8.41 -11.59
C ALA A 124 7.78 7.30 -12.51
N LEU A 125 7.37 7.65 -13.73
CA LEU A 125 6.93 6.68 -14.75
C LEU A 125 8.06 5.70 -15.12
N ALA A 126 9.28 6.18 -15.34
CA ALA A 126 10.42 5.33 -15.68
C ALA A 126 10.80 4.38 -14.53
N ALA A 127 10.67 4.84 -13.29
CA ALA A 127 10.96 4.05 -12.10
C ALA A 127 9.95 2.92 -11.89
N LEU A 128 8.76 2.94 -12.51
CA LEU A 128 7.85 1.79 -12.44
C LEU A 128 8.41 0.55 -13.13
N ALA A 129 9.44 0.69 -13.98
CA ALA A 129 10.11 -0.43 -14.61
C ALA A 129 10.55 -1.50 -13.60
N GLY A 130 10.18 -2.74 -13.90
CA GLY A 130 10.48 -3.90 -13.05
C GLY A 130 9.72 -3.95 -11.71
N THR A 131 8.75 -3.07 -11.48
CA THR A 131 7.74 -3.23 -10.42
C THR A 131 6.56 -4.05 -10.92
N PHE A 132 5.65 -4.45 -10.03
CA PHE A 132 4.36 -5.03 -10.43
C PHE A 132 3.45 -4.02 -11.17
N ALA A 133 3.72 -2.71 -11.03
CA ALA A 133 2.99 -1.61 -11.64
C ALA A 133 3.58 -1.14 -12.99
N ASP A 134 4.54 -1.87 -13.58
CA ASP A 134 5.20 -1.51 -14.85
C ASP A 134 4.20 -1.31 -16.02
N ALA A 135 3.03 -1.97 -15.98
CA ALA A 135 2.00 -1.80 -16.99
C ALA A 135 1.42 -0.37 -17.07
N ALA A 136 1.62 0.48 -16.04
CA ALA A 136 1.20 1.88 -16.03
C ALA A 136 1.75 2.64 -17.24
N VAL A 137 3.02 2.38 -17.59
CA VAL A 137 3.72 3.08 -18.67
C VAL A 137 3.04 2.79 -20.00
N ARG A 138 2.73 1.51 -20.27
CA ARG A 138 2.01 1.13 -21.50
C ARG A 138 0.59 1.64 -21.51
N SER A 139 -0.08 1.65 -20.35
CA SER A 139 -1.39 2.29 -20.21
C SER A 139 -1.29 3.74 -20.66
N LEU A 140 -0.51 4.56 -19.97
CA LEU A 140 -0.51 6.01 -20.15
C LEU A 140 0.14 6.48 -21.46
N LEU A 141 1.23 5.85 -21.90
CA LEU A 141 2.05 6.33 -23.02
C LEU A 141 1.95 5.47 -24.28
N GLY A 142 1.28 4.31 -24.19
CA GLY A 142 1.08 3.40 -25.32
C GLY A 142 -0.18 3.69 -26.12
N ARG A 143 -0.38 2.89 -27.17
CA ARG A 143 -1.64 2.80 -27.93
C ARG A 143 -2.47 1.56 -27.57
N ASP A 144 -1.90 0.68 -26.77
CA ASP A 144 -2.54 -0.54 -26.29
C ASP A 144 -3.19 -0.27 -24.92
N ASN A 145 -4.18 0.63 -24.94
CA ASN A 145 -4.96 1.07 -23.80
C ASN A 145 -6.42 1.28 -24.22
N CYS A 146 -7.30 1.59 -23.28
CA CYS A 146 -8.73 1.78 -23.54
C CYS A 146 -9.04 2.96 -24.50
N THR A 147 -8.16 3.96 -24.60
CA THR A 147 -8.35 5.13 -25.48
C THR A 147 -7.79 4.91 -26.88
N GLY A 148 -6.93 3.90 -27.08
CA GLY A 148 -6.23 3.63 -28.35
C GLY A 148 -5.09 4.62 -28.67
N ASP A 149 -4.86 5.59 -27.79
CA ASP A 149 -3.94 6.70 -27.97
C ASP A 149 -3.18 6.99 -26.66
N PRO A 150 -1.95 7.52 -26.72
CA PRO A 150 -1.25 7.99 -25.55
C PRO A 150 -2.00 9.14 -24.88
N ALA A 151 -1.75 9.36 -23.59
CA ALA A 151 -2.20 10.55 -22.88
C ALA A 151 -1.77 11.81 -23.64
N ALA A 152 -2.63 12.81 -23.64
CA ALA A 152 -2.33 14.13 -24.20
C ALA A 152 -1.37 14.91 -23.28
N PHE A 153 -1.47 14.70 -21.97
CA PHE A 153 -0.66 15.40 -20.97
C PHE A 153 -0.61 14.61 -19.66
N ILE A 154 0.55 14.60 -19.01
CA ILE A 154 0.79 14.08 -17.67
C ILE A 154 1.75 15.04 -16.96
N GLY A 155 1.25 15.81 -16.00
CA GLY A 155 2.09 16.81 -15.37
C GLY A 155 1.42 17.65 -14.29
N PHE A 156 2.21 18.58 -13.76
CA PHE A 156 1.80 19.45 -12.69
C PHE A 156 0.86 20.55 -13.20
N GLN A 157 -0.41 20.44 -12.85
CA GLN A 157 -1.45 21.45 -13.07
C GLN A 157 -2.60 21.20 -12.11
N GLU A 158 -3.39 22.24 -11.83
CA GLU A 158 -4.53 22.12 -10.94
C GLU A 158 -5.50 21.02 -11.41
N PRO A 159 -5.78 19.99 -10.59
CA PRO A 159 -6.78 18.99 -10.92
C PRO A 159 -8.16 19.64 -11.13
N PRO A 160 -8.85 19.38 -12.25
CA PRO A 160 -10.15 19.97 -12.49
C PRO A 160 -11.19 19.54 -11.45
N GLY A 161 -12.05 20.47 -11.05
CA GLY A 161 -13.23 20.21 -10.20
C GLY A 161 -12.96 20.17 -8.70
N ASP A 162 -11.77 19.76 -8.26
CA ASP A 162 -11.39 19.73 -6.85
C ASP A 162 -9.86 19.92 -6.69
N SER A 163 -9.49 21.01 -6.03
CA SER A 163 -8.09 21.37 -5.77
C SER A 163 -7.44 20.56 -4.64
N GLU A 164 -8.23 19.82 -3.86
CA GLU A 164 -7.70 19.01 -2.76
C GLU A 164 -7.19 17.64 -3.23
N LEU A 165 -7.58 17.19 -4.43
CA LEU A 165 -7.10 15.96 -5.05
C LEU A 165 -5.58 16.01 -5.31
N ALA A 166 -4.89 14.90 -5.07
CA ALA A 166 -3.47 14.79 -5.38
C ALA A 166 -3.22 14.73 -6.89
N ALA A 167 -4.06 13.98 -7.60
CA ALA A 167 -4.13 13.99 -9.05
C ALA A 167 -5.55 13.66 -9.54
N ARG A 168 -5.77 13.82 -10.84
CA ARG A 168 -7.02 13.44 -11.51
C ARG A 168 -6.78 13.15 -12.98
N VAL A 169 -7.41 12.09 -13.48
CA VAL A 169 -7.59 11.84 -14.91
C VAL A 169 -8.81 12.57 -15.46
N THR A 170 -8.62 13.30 -16.56
CA THR A 170 -9.69 13.82 -17.41
C THR A 170 -9.39 13.51 -18.88
N TYR A 171 -10.17 14.05 -19.82
CA TYR A 171 -10.03 13.76 -21.25
C TYR A 171 -10.03 15.05 -22.07
N ASP A 172 -9.18 15.11 -23.09
CA ASP A 172 -9.21 16.18 -24.09
C ASP A 172 -10.36 16.00 -25.11
N ASP A 173 -10.46 16.92 -26.06
CA ASP A 173 -11.51 16.93 -27.09
C ASP A 173 -11.41 15.71 -28.04
N GLU A 174 -10.21 15.14 -28.19
CA GLU A 174 -9.95 13.91 -28.94
C GLU A 174 -10.19 12.63 -28.12
N GLY A 175 -10.50 12.75 -26.83
CA GLY A 175 -10.73 11.63 -25.94
C GLY A 175 -9.46 10.98 -25.39
N ARG A 176 -8.31 11.63 -25.51
CA ARG A 176 -7.04 11.20 -24.87
C ARG A 176 -7.02 11.66 -23.42
N ARG A 177 -6.36 10.87 -22.56
CA ARG A 177 -6.26 11.18 -21.13
C ARG A 177 -5.39 12.42 -20.86
N VAL A 178 -5.78 13.17 -19.84
CA VAL A 178 -5.04 14.29 -19.25
C VAL A 178 -4.90 14.00 -17.76
N VAL A 179 -3.70 13.63 -17.33
CA VAL A 179 -3.39 13.38 -15.92
C VAL A 179 -2.86 14.67 -15.29
N SER A 180 -3.66 15.26 -14.42
CA SER A 180 -3.35 16.52 -13.74
C SER A 180 -2.87 16.22 -12.33
N ILE A 181 -1.63 16.56 -12.01
CA ILE A 181 -1.04 16.36 -10.67
C ILE A 181 -0.97 17.70 -9.96
N ARG A 182 -1.40 17.76 -8.70
CA ARG A 182 -1.45 19.01 -7.94
C ARG A 182 -0.07 19.71 -7.90
N PRO A 183 0.02 21.02 -8.21
CA PRO A 183 1.32 21.67 -8.40
C PRO A 183 2.25 21.72 -7.18
N ASP A 184 1.71 21.74 -5.96
CA ASP A 184 2.50 21.70 -4.72
C ASP A 184 3.25 20.37 -4.52
N LEU A 185 2.80 19.30 -5.18
CA LEU A 185 3.51 18.02 -5.21
C LEU A 185 4.75 18.05 -6.11
N GLU A 186 4.98 19.13 -6.86
CA GLU A 186 6.25 19.33 -7.61
C GLU A 186 7.45 19.42 -6.68
N ALA A 187 7.31 19.64 -5.37
CA ALA A 187 8.45 19.57 -4.43
C ALA A 187 8.75 18.14 -3.94
N ALA A 188 7.78 17.22 -4.00
CA ALA A 188 7.94 15.86 -3.47
C ALA A 188 9.01 15.05 -4.23
N PRO A 189 9.73 14.13 -3.56
CA PRO A 189 10.56 13.13 -4.23
C PRO A 189 9.77 12.39 -5.32
N PHE A 190 10.38 12.13 -6.48
CA PHE A 190 9.67 11.49 -7.59
C PHE A 190 9.22 10.07 -7.22
N GLU A 191 9.85 9.44 -6.23
CA GLU A 191 9.46 8.15 -5.69
C GLU A 191 8.05 8.18 -5.11
N LEU A 192 7.65 9.26 -4.44
CA LEU A 192 6.28 9.40 -3.95
C LEU A 192 5.29 9.64 -5.09
N LEU A 193 5.75 10.11 -6.24
CA LEU A 193 4.89 10.22 -7.43
C LEU A 193 4.68 8.86 -8.11
N MET A 194 5.51 7.84 -7.85
CA MET A 194 5.36 6.52 -8.47
C MET A 194 4.03 5.85 -8.12
N PRO A 195 3.62 5.72 -6.83
CA PRO A 195 2.27 5.28 -6.47
C PRO A 195 1.18 6.09 -7.16
N LEU A 196 1.30 7.42 -7.14
CA LEU A 196 0.30 8.32 -7.71
C LEU A 196 0.11 8.09 -9.23
N VAL A 197 1.18 8.03 -10.03
CA VAL A 197 1.02 7.78 -11.47
C VAL A 197 0.60 6.34 -11.78
N ALA A 198 0.88 5.38 -10.90
CA ALA A 198 0.40 4.01 -11.04
C ALA A 198 -1.12 3.91 -10.77
N HIS A 199 -1.60 4.68 -9.79
CA HIS A 199 -3.02 4.88 -9.49
C HIS A 199 -3.75 5.48 -10.69
N GLU A 200 -3.32 6.65 -11.17
CA GLU A 200 -3.96 7.35 -12.29
C GLU A 200 -3.93 6.55 -13.61
N ALA A 201 -3.02 5.57 -13.73
CA ALA A 201 -2.99 4.69 -14.90
C ALA A 201 -4.16 3.68 -14.95
N ILE A 202 -4.84 3.46 -13.81
CA ILE A 202 -6.00 2.59 -13.68
C ILE A 202 -7.23 3.26 -14.29
N HIS A 203 -7.48 4.53 -13.96
CA HIS A 203 -8.56 5.34 -14.53
C HIS A 203 -8.33 5.57 -16.02
N CYS A 204 -8.77 4.61 -16.83
CA CYS A 204 -8.53 4.60 -18.26
C CYS A 204 -9.80 5.01 -19.00
N ASP A 205 -10.93 4.47 -18.56
CA ASP A 205 -12.24 4.78 -19.09
C ASP A 205 -12.87 5.99 -18.37
N ARG A 206 -14.08 6.38 -18.79
CA ARG A 206 -14.78 7.56 -18.24
C ARG A 206 -15.69 7.21 -17.07
N LEU A 207 -15.55 6.02 -16.50
CA LEU A 207 -16.43 5.42 -15.50
C LEU A 207 -15.64 5.16 -14.23
N ASP A 208 -15.66 6.13 -13.31
CA ASP A 208 -15.02 5.95 -12.01
C ASP A 208 -16.01 5.25 -11.05
N SER A 209 -15.62 4.09 -10.52
CA SER A 209 -16.38 3.40 -9.48
C SER A 209 -15.66 3.45 -8.13
N LEU A 210 -16.43 3.38 -7.05
CA LEU A 210 -15.85 3.32 -5.71
C LEU A 210 -14.95 2.09 -5.51
N ASP A 211 -15.32 0.93 -6.05
CA ASP A 211 -14.50 -0.28 -5.96
C ASP A 211 -13.18 -0.10 -6.72
N GLU A 212 -13.20 0.59 -7.86
CA GLU A 212 -11.98 0.94 -8.61
C GLU A 212 -11.06 1.86 -7.80
N GLU A 213 -11.59 2.92 -7.18
CA GLU A 213 -10.82 3.83 -6.32
C GLU A 213 -10.19 3.07 -5.13
N ILE A 214 -10.96 2.20 -4.47
CA ILE A 214 -10.45 1.36 -3.37
C ILE A 214 -9.29 0.48 -3.85
N VAL A 215 -9.40 -0.10 -5.04
CA VAL A 215 -8.38 -0.97 -5.63
C VAL A 215 -7.15 -0.16 -6.07
N ALA A 216 -7.35 1.01 -6.67
CA ALA A 216 -6.29 1.90 -7.08
C ALA A 216 -5.49 2.41 -5.87
N SER A 217 -6.17 2.83 -4.80
CA SER A 217 -5.55 3.17 -3.51
C SER A 217 -4.88 1.95 -2.85
N ALA A 218 -5.44 0.76 -2.98
CA ALA A 218 -4.77 -0.43 -2.44
C ALA A 218 -3.44 -0.70 -3.15
N ILE A 219 -3.41 -0.52 -4.48
CA ILE A 219 -2.23 -0.70 -5.32
C ILE A 219 -1.18 0.38 -5.04
N ASP A 220 -1.58 1.63 -4.89
CA ASP A 220 -0.64 2.73 -4.68
C ASP A 220 0.05 2.61 -3.29
N ILE A 221 -0.69 2.30 -2.23
CA ILE A 221 -0.14 2.09 -0.89
C ILE A 221 0.71 0.84 -0.85
N TYR A 222 0.31 -0.21 -1.55
CA TYR A 222 1.14 -1.39 -1.65
C TYR A 222 2.47 -1.10 -2.35
N LEU A 223 2.47 -0.31 -3.43
CA LEU A 223 3.70 0.14 -4.08
C LEU A 223 4.53 1.04 -3.14
N TYR A 224 3.90 1.95 -2.40
CA TYR A 224 4.56 2.79 -1.41
C TYR A 224 5.27 1.97 -0.32
N ILE A 225 4.60 0.94 0.22
CA ILE A 225 5.19 -0.01 1.17
C ILE A 225 6.48 -0.63 0.61
N HIS A 226 6.47 -1.08 -0.65
CA HIS A 226 7.67 -1.63 -1.30
C HIS A 226 8.78 -0.58 -1.46
N LEU A 227 8.44 0.69 -1.71
CA LEU A 227 9.41 1.77 -1.76
C LEU A 227 10.09 1.97 -0.40
N LEU A 228 9.32 1.96 0.69
CA LEU A 228 9.84 2.12 2.06
C LEU A 228 10.82 1.02 2.47
N LEU A 229 10.69 -0.20 1.94
CA LEU A 229 11.65 -1.27 2.19
C LEU A 229 13.05 -0.95 1.66
N SER A 230 13.15 -0.15 0.61
CA SER A 230 14.43 0.28 0.03
C SER A 230 14.84 1.70 0.45
N GLN A 231 13.88 2.53 0.85
CA GLN A 231 14.06 3.95 1.12
C GLN A 231 13.16 4.41 2.28
N PRO A 232 13.46 4.00 3.52
CA PRO A 232 12.63 4.31 4.69
C PRO A 232 12.55 5.80 5.02
N GLU A 233 13.46 6.61 4.48
CA GLU A 233 13.43 8.07 4.60
C GLU A 233 12.18 8.71 3.95
N LEU A 234 11.55 8.05 2.98
CA LEU A 234 10.36 8.57 2.30
C LEU A 234 9.17 8.77 3.26
N ALA A 235 9.07 7.97 4.32
CA ALA A 235 8.03 8.13 5.35
C ALA A 235 8.15 9.45 6.12
N ARG A 236 9.32 10.09 6.12
CA ARG A 236 9.58 11.34 6.85
C ARG A 236 9.52 12.58 5.96
N ASP A 237 9.23 12.40 4.67
CA ASP A 237 9.06 13.50 3.73
C ASP A 237 7.93 14.44 4.19
N THR A 238 8.08 15.73 3.90
CA THR A 238 7.18 16.78 4.39
C THR A 238 5.98 17.01 3.48
N SER A 239 5.92 16.34 2.33
CA SER A 239 4.82 16.52 1.39
C SER A 239 3.49 15.98 1.95
N PRO A 240 2.36 16.58 1.53
CA PRO A 240 1.04 16.03 1.82
C PRO A 240 0.89 14.57 1.36
N LEU A 241 1.61 14.17 0.32
CA LEU A 241 1.55 12.83 -0.26
C LEU A 241 2.15 11.78 0.67
N ALA A 242 3.34 12.04 1.23
CA ALA A 242 3.95 11.15 2.22
C ALA A 242 3.06 10.97 3.46
N ARG A 243 2.49 12.08 3.95
CA ARG A 243 1.54 12.06 5.07
C ARG A 243 0.33 11.17 4.77
N ASN A 244 -0.33 11.36 3.62
CA ASN A 244 -1.51 10.58 3.28
C ASN A 244 -1.17 9.09 3.12
N PHE A 245 -0.08 8.79 2.42
CA PHE A 245 0.39 7.42 2.28
C PHE A 245 0.77 6.76 3.60
N ASN A 246 1.33 7.51 4.57
CA ASN A 246 1.58 6.98 5.90
C ASN A 246 0.28 6.59 6.61
N ILE A 247 -0.72 7.48 6.60
CA ILE A 247 -2.03 7.25 7.21
C ILE A 247 -2.70 6.02 6.59
N GLU A 248 -2.70 5.95 5.26
CA GLU A 248 -3.34 4.87 4.51
C GLU A 248 -2.58 3.54 4.65
N ALA A 249 -1.23 3.56 4.72
CA ALA A 249 -0.43 2.38 5.04
C ALA A 249 -0.71 1.86 6.45
N LEU A 250 -0.88 2.74 7.44
CA LEU A 250 -1.33 2.33 8.78
C LEU A 250 -2.73 1.69 8.72
N ALA A 251 -3.65 2.30 7.97
CA ALA A 251 -4.99 1.76 7.83
C ALA A 251 -4.97 0.36 7.17
N MET A 252 -4.10 0.15 6.18
CA MET A 252 -3.89 -1.13 5.51
C MET A 252 -3.25 -2.18 6.44
N LEU A 253 -2.31 -1.77 7.29
CA LEU A 253 -1.69 -2.63 8.33
C LEU A 253 -2.69 -3.04 9.42
N ASN A 254 -3.64 -2.17 9.77
CA ASN A 254 -4.71 -2.44 10.73
C ASN A 254 -5.92 -3.14 10.08
N SER A 255 -5.86 -3.45 8.78
CA SER A 255 -6.88 -4.13 7.99
C SER A 255 -6.43 -5.53 7.57
N GLY A 256 -7.34 -6.33 7.01
CA GLY A 256 -7.03 -7.64 6.41
C GLY A 256 -7.74 -8.81 7.09
N ARG A 257 -8.14 -9.79 6.28
CA ARG A 257 -8.96 -10.94 6.72
C ARG A 257 -8.22 -12.27 6.76
N GLN A 258 -7.02 -12.35 6.17
CA GLN A 258 -6.41 -13.64 5.85
C GLN A 258 -5.65 -14.24 7.03
N THR A 259 -4.71 -13.49 7.59
CA THR A 259 -4.02 -13.83 8.84
C THR A 259 -3.90 -12.59 9.70
N PRO A 260 -3.77 -12.75 11.02
CA PRO A 260 -3.59 -11.60 11.88
C PRO A 260 -2.26 -10.85 11.61
N GLU A 261 -1.28 -11.50 10.97
CA GLU A 261 -0.03 -10.89 10.50
C GLU A 261 -0.04 -10.55 9.00
N SER A 262 -1.19 -10.23 8.41
CA SER A 262 -1.24 -9.79 7.01
C SER A 262 -1.79 -8.38 6.90
N ILE A 263 -1.29 -7.62 5.93
CA ILE A 263 -1.98 -6.41 5.47
C ILE A 263 -3.24 -6.81 4.70
N GLY A 264 -4.20 -5.90 4.60
CA GLY A 264 -5.32 -6.05 3.69
C GLY A 264 -6.13 -4.77 3.57
N ILE A 265 -7.28 -4.85 2.89
CA ILE A 265 -8.14 -3.70 2.64
C ILE A 265 -9.51 -3.81 3.30
N LEU A 266 -9.90 -5.02 3.71
CA LEU A 266 -11.18 -5.29 4.34
C LEU A 266 -11.06 -5.33 5.86
N ALA A 267 -12.21 -5.24 6.54
CA ALA A 267 -12.25 -5.19 7.99
C ALA A 267 -11.64 -6.45 8.62
N SER A 268 -10.74 -6.24 9.58
CA SER A 268 -10.16 -7.33 10.37
C SER A 268 -11.24 -8.07 11.17
N PRO A 269 -11.16 -9.41 11.31
CA PRO A 269 -12.08 -10.20 12.13
C PRO A 269 -12.16 -9.72 13.59
N HIS A 270 -11.14 -9.02 14.07
CA HIS A 270 -11.08 -8.48 15.43
C HIS A 270 -11.80 -7.13 15.60
N GLY A 271 -12.38 -6.59 14.52
CA GLY A 271 -13.44 -5.58 14.57
C GLY A 271 -13.07 -4.25 15.24
N ARG A 272 -11.85 -3.77 15.05
CA ARG A 272 -11.35 -2.49 15.60
C ARG A 272 -11.32 -1.37 14.55
N GLU A 273 -11.09 -0.15 15.00
CA GLU A 273 -10.85 1.01 14.14
C GLU A 273 -9.45 0.95 13.52
N VAL A 274 -9.32 1.31 12.24
CA VAL A 274 -8.03 1.26 11.54
C VAL A 274 -7.13 2.47 11.80
N LEU A 275 -7.71 3.55 12.32
CA LEU A 275 -7.00 4.75 12.77
C LEU A 275 -7.47 5.11 14.20
N PRO A 276 -7.07 4.34 15.23
CA PRO A 276 -7.40 4.66 16.61
C PRO A 276 -6.94 6.08 16.97
N GLU A 277 -7.67 6.74 17.86
CA GLU A 277 -7.36 8.09 18.38
C GLU A 277 -7.43 9.25 17.35
N SER A 278 -7.68 8.96 16.08
CA SER A 278 -7.86 9.98 15.03
C SER A 278 -9.16 10.78 15.17
N GLY A 279 -10.14 10.25 15.93
CA GLY A 279 -11.48 10.81 16.06
C GLY A 279 -12.41 10.49 14.88
N VAL A 280 -11.94 9.75 13.87
CA VAL A 280 -12.75 9.17 12.79
C VAL A 280 -12.88 7.66 12.97
N SER A 281 -14.06 7.13 12.69
CA SER A 281 -14.37 5.70 12.89
C SER A 281 -14.48 5.01 11.54
N HIS A 282 -13.41 4.34 11.13
CA HIS A 282 -13.36 3.45 9.97
C HIS A 282 -12.90 2.07 10.44
N ARG A 283 -13.52 1.00 9.95
CA ARG A 283 -13.21 -0.39 10.34
C ARG A 283 -12.25 -1.09 9.39
N SER A 284 -11.95 -0.45 8.25
CA SER A 284 -11.06 -0.98 7.23
C SER A 284 -10.46 0.15 6.40
N PHE A 285 -9.38 -0.15 5.69
CA PHE A 285 -8.83 0.69 4.63
C PHE A 285 -9.89 1.04 3.58
N ALA A 286 -10.67 0.06 3.11
CA ALA A 286 -11.72 0.29 2.11
C ALA A 286 -12.77 1.29 2.62
N GLU A 287 -13.16 1.23 3.89
CA GLU A 287 -14.07 2.21 4.50
C GLU A 287 -13.43 3.60 4.66
N LEU A 288 -12.12 3.68 4.91
CA LEU A 288 -11.37 4.94 4.95
C LEU A 288 -11.36 5.59 3.56
N ILE A 289 -11.00 4.84 2.52
CA ILE A 289 -11.00 5.34 1.14
C ILE A 289 -12.42 5.74 0.72
N ALA A 290 -13.42 4.89 0.95
CA ALA A 290 -14.81 5.20 0.57
C ALA A 290 -15.34 6.50 1.19
N ALA A 291 -14.87 6.88 2.37
CA ALA A 291 -15.27 8.14 2.99
C ALA A 291 -14.72 9.39 2.28
N SER A 292 -13.64 9.25 1.52
CA SER A 292 -13.08 10.33 0.67
C SER A 292 -13.82 10.48 -0.66
N TYR A 293 -14.59 9.48 -1.08
CA TYR A 293 -15.20 9.41 -2.43
C TYR A 293 -16.74 9.30 -2.40
N VAL A 294 -17.40 9.98 -1.46
CA VAL A 294 -18.86 9.89 -1.21
C VAL A 294 -19.73 10.14 -2.46
N ASP A 295 -19.22 10.85 -3.47
CA ASP A 295 -19.94 11.21 -4.70
C ASP A 295 -19.66 10.27 -5.90
N THR A 296 -18.82 9.23 -5.76
CA THR A 296 -18.58 8.22 -6.81
C THR A 296 -19.71 7.17 -6.82
N ALA A 297 -20.66 7.33 -7.75
CA ALA A 297 -21.94 6.61 -7.69
C ALA A 297 -22.08 5.42 -8.66
N ASP A 298 -21.13 5.17 -9.56
CA ASP A 298 -21.29 4.11 -10.56
C ASP A 298 -20.74 2.76 -10.08
N ALA A 299 -21.55 2.04 -9.29
CA ALA A 299 -21.22 0.69 -8.82
C ALA A 299 -21.19 -0.39 -9.95
N SER A 300 -21.20 0.01 -11.23
CA SER A 300 -21.24 -0.89 -12.39
C SER A 300 -20.07 -0.75 -13.37
N ALA A 301 -19.05 0.04 -13.03
CA ALA A 301 -17.86 0.15 -13.87
C ALA A 301 -17.17 -1.23 -14.01
N PRO A 302 -16.73 -1.61 -15.22
CA PRO A 302 -15.97 -2.84 -15.42
C PRO A 302 -14.60 -2.75 -14.77
N ALA A 303 -13.98 -3.90 -14.48
CA ALA A 303 -12.60 -3.91 -14.01
C ALA A 303 -11.64 -3.35 -15.07
N GLU A 304 -10.85 -2.36 -14.67
CA GLU A 304 -9.84 -1.77 -15.53
C GLU A 304 -8.72 -2.75 -15.87
N ALA A 305 -8.35 -2.78 -17.15
CA ALA A 305 -7.38 -3.77 -17.67
C ALA A 305 -5.98 -3.60 -17.03
N VAL A 306 -5.67 -2.40 -16.57
CA VAL A 306 -4.39 -2.05 -15.94
C VAL A 306 -4.33 -2.53 -14.50
N ALA A 307 -5.40 -2.29 -13.72
CA ALA A 307 -5.54 -2.86 -12.38
C ALA A 307 -5.43 -4.40 -12.43
N GLN A 308 -6.09 -5.04 -13.40
CA GLN A 308 -5.97 -6.48 -13.59
C GLN A 308 -4.53 -6.93 -13.90
N GLN A 309 -3.78 -6.19 -14.72
CA GLN A 309 -2.38 -6.50 -15.01
C GLN A 309 -1.49 -6.42 -13.76
N TYR A 310 -1.72 -5.44 -12.89
CA TYR A 310 -0.97 -5.31 -11.64
C TYR A 310 -1.23 -6.49 -10.71
N LEU A 311 -2.50 -6.85 -10.50
CA LEU A 311 -2.86 -7.98 -9.64
C LEU A 311 -2.43 -9.32 -10.23
N ASP A 312 -2.47 -9.49 -11.54
CA ASP A 312 -1.92 -10.66 -12.23
C ASP A 312 -0.41 -10.79 -11.97
N ALA A 313 0.34 -9.68 -12.03
CA ALA A 313 1.77 -9.67 -11.75
C ALA A 313 2.05 -10.09 -10.29
N LEU A 314 1.30 -9.54 -9.34
CA LEU A 314 1.39 -9.92 -7.93
C LEU A 314 1.03 -11.39 -7.71
N ALA A 315 -0.09 -11.86 -8.25
CA ALA A 315 -0.55 -13.23 -8.11
C ALA A 315 0.47 -14.23 -8.65
N ARG A 316 1.07 -13.95 -9.82
CA ARG A 316 2.13 -14.79 -10.38
C ARG A 316 3.39 -14.79 -9.53
N ALA A 317 3.79 -13.65 -8.97
CA ALA A 317 4.97 -13.54 -8.12
C ALA A 317 4.87 -14.43 -6.87
N VAL A 318 3.65 -14.63 -6.35
CA VAL A 318 3.39 -15.39 -5.11
C VAL A 318 2.76 -16.77 -5.36
N GLY A 319 2.55 -17.14 -6.63
CA GLY A 319 1.90 -18.40 -7.01
C GLY A 319 0.42 -18.50 -6.60
N ALA A 320 -0.28 -17.37 -6.47
CA ALA A 320 -1.71 -17.32 -6.19
C ALA A 320 -2.56 -17.54 -7.47
N PRO A 321 -3.80 -18.03 -7.35
CA PRO A 321 -4.73 -18.07 -8.47
C PRO A 321 -5.04 -16.66 -8.97
N LEU A 322 -5.28 -16.51 -10.28
CA LEU A 322 -5.77 -15.25 -10.84
C LEU A 322 -7.24 -15.04 -10.43
N GLY A 323 -7.57 -13.81 -10.05
CA GLY A 323 -8.92 -13.36 -9.71
C GLY A 323 -9.24 -12.04 -10.40
N SER A 324 -10.30 -11.36 -9.97
CA SER A 324 -10.77 -10.11 -10.59
C SER A 324 -10.32 -8.89 -9.82
N ALA A 325 -9.92 -7.83 -10.53
CA ALA A 325 -9.51 -6.59 -9.89
C ALA A 325 -10.62 -5.85 -9.12
N ILE A 326 -11.89 -6.07 -9.46
CA ILE A 326 -13.03 -5.48 -8.73
C ILE A 326 -13.54 -6.37 -7.59
N ASP A 327 -12.98 -7.56 -7.41
CA ASP A 327 -13.32 -8.44 -6.30
C ASP A 327 -12.45 -8.08 -5.09
N LEU A 328 -12.97 -7.23 -4.20
CA LEU A 328 -12.24 -6.76 -3.02
C LEU A 328 -11.81 -7.89 -2.07
N ASP A 329 -12.55 -9.01 -2.02
CA ASP A 329 -12.13 -10.19 -1.24
C ASP A 329 -10.89 -10.85 -1.85
N TYR A 330 -10.83 -10.93 -3.18
CA TYR A 330 -9.65 -11.40 -3.88
C TYR A 330 -8.46 -10.47 -3.67
N VAL A 331 -8.66 -9.14 -3.80
CA VAL A 331 -7.59 -8.15 -3.61
C VAL A 331 -7.03 -8.20 -2.19
N ASP A 332 -7.89 -8.19 -1.17
CA ASP A 332 -7.51 -8.35 0.24
C ASP A 332 -6.65 -9.60 0.46
N SER A 333 -7.15 -10.74 -0.04
CA SER A 333 -6.47 -12.03 0.07
C SER A 333 -5.12 -12.06 -0.65
N LEU A 334 -5.03 -11.43 -1.83
CA LEU A 334 -3.81 -11.40 -2.62
C LEU A 334 -2.74 -10.51 -1.95
N LEU A 335 -3.11 -9.31 -1.49
CA LEU A 335 -2.18 -8.41 -0.81
C LEU A 335 -1.60 -9.03 0.46
N GLY A 336 -2.45 -9.69 1.26
CA GLY A 336 -1.99 -10.43 2.43
C GLY A 336 -0.97 -11.51 2.09
N ARG A 337 -1.21 -12.30 1.02
CA ARG A 337 -0.27 -13.34 0.55
C ARG A 337 1.01 -12.77 -0.03
N ALA A 338 0.92 -11.62 -0.68
CA ALA A 338 2.05 -10.95 -1.31
C ALA A 338 2.92 -10.19 -0.33
N THR A 339 2.56 -10.14 0.94
CA THR A 339 3.32 -9.42 1.97
C THR A 339 3.99 -10.41 2.92
N PRO A 340 5.30 -10.66 2.77
CA PRO A 340 6.04 -11.44 3.74
C PRO A 340 5.98 -10.82 5.13
N PHE A 341 6.06 -11.65 6.15
CA PHE A 341 6.07 -11.21 7.54
C PHE A 341 7.20 -10.20 7.83
N GLU A 342 8.36 -10.39 7.21
CA GLU A 342 9.53 -9.50 7.36
C GLU A 342 9.23 -8.09 6.86
N THR A 343 8.40 -7.94 5.81
CA THR A 343 7.95 -6.64 5.31
C THR A 343 7.18 -5.90 6.40
N ILE A 344 6.26 -6.57 7.07
CA ILE A 344 5.44 -5.96 8.13
C ILE A 344 6.32 -5.58 9.32
N SER A 345 7.23 -6.47 9.74
CA SER A 345 8.19 -6.17 10.81
C SER A 345 9.04 -4.93 10.49
N ASN A 346 9.47 -4.77 9.23
CA ASN A 346 10.24 -3.59 8.82
C ASN A 346 9.39 -2.32 8.84
N LEU A 347 8.14 -2.39 8.37
CA LEU A 347 7.22 -1.24 8.39
C LEU A 347 6.94 -0.73 9.80
N LEU A 348 6.77 -1.63 10.78
CA LEU A 348 6.63 -1.22 12.19
C LEU A 348 7.80 -0.33 12.64
N GLY A 349 9.02 -0.65 12.21
CA GLY A 349 10.21 0.14 12.51
C GLY A 349 10.28 1.45 11.72
N VAL A 350 9.92 1.44 10.44
CA VAL A 350 9.93 2.63 9.58
C VAL A 350 8.99 3.72 10.10
N PHE A 351 7.79 3.30 10.50
CA PHE A 351 6.72 4.17 11.01
C PHE A 351 6.75 4.36 12.54
N GLU A 352 7.69 3.72 13.24
CA GLU A 352 7.79 3.73 14.70
C GLU A 352 6.44 3.37 15.36
N LEU A 353 5.76 2.36 14.82
CA LEU A 353 4.44 1.96 15.27
C LEU A 353 4.50 1.26 16.62
N VAL A 354 3.51 1.57 17.46
CA VAL A 354 3.31 0.94 18.77
C VAL A 354 1.90 0.37 18.86
N PRO A 355 1.67 -0.67 19.69
CA PRO A 355 0.32 -1.12 20.00
C PRO A 355 -0.49 0.01 20.64
N GLY A 356 -1.69 0.26 20.12
CA GLY A 356 -2.66 1.23 20.63
C GLY A 356 -3.62 0.69 21.70
#